data_AF-A0A957Q0I6-F1
#
_entry.id   AF-A0A957Q0I6-F1
#
_cell.length_a   1.000
_cell.length_b   1.000
_cell.length_c   1.000
_cell.angle_alpha   90.00
_cell.angle_beta   90.00
_cell.angle_gamma   90.00
#
_symmetry.space_group_name_H-M   'P 1'
#
loop_
_entity.id
_entity.type
_entity.pdbx_description
1 polymer ?
#
loop_
_entity_poly.entity_id
_entity_poly.type
_entity_poly.pdbx_seq_one_letter_code
_entity_poly.pdbx_strand_id
1 'polypeptide(L)'
;MEFIQTEITHGKLRGRRVDGVNIFKGVPYAGQVSGAQRFRCPAPLQPWAGVRDALELGAPAIQPPRRNEPEPAEDCLFLNIWTPANDNGKRPVMFYSHGGGFVVGSGGAAIQDGANLARNFDVVVVQTNHRLGLLGFLYLDEVAGPEYTGSGNQGILDIALALAWVHQNIAAFGGDPDNVMIFGESGGGAKTSCLYAMPAAA
;
A
#
# COMPACT_ATOMS: atom_id res chain seq x y z
N MET A 1 -0.18 21.44 14.95
CA MET A 1 -0.03 20.16 14.23
C MET A 1 1.43 19.79 14.26
N GLU A 2 1.77 18.62 14.81
CA GLU A 2 3.16 18.19 14.95
C GLU A 2 3.56 17.38 13.71
N PHE A 3 4.63 17.80 13.03
CA PHE A 3 5.18 17.09 11.89
C PHE A 3 6.35 16.21 12.33
N ILE A 4 6.43 15.04 11.73
CA ILE A 4 7.49 14.06 11.95
C ILE A 4 8.12 13.73 10.60
N GLN A 5 9.39 13.35 10.60
CA GLN A 5 10.07 12.90 9.39
C GLN A 5 10.65 11.51 9.58
N THR A 6 10.72 10.76 8.50
CA THR A 6 11.46 9.50 8.43
C THR A 6 12.14 9.38 7.07
N GLU A 7 13.20 8.57 7.01
CA GLU A 7 13.98 8.32 5.82
C GLU A 7 13.76 6.86 5.39
N ILE A 8 13.33 6.69 4.14
CA ILE A 8 13.15 5.39 3.49
C ILE A 8 14.18 5.25 2.37
N THR A 9 14.25 4.09 1.72
CA THR A 9 15.22 3.82 0.64
C THR A 9 15.13 4.80 -0.54
N HIS A 10 13.96 5.41 -0.77
CA HIS A 10 13.70 6.30 -1.91
C HIS A 10 13.75 7.80 -1.58
N GLY A 11 13.92 8.17 -0.29
CA GLY A 11 13.98 9.56 0.13
C GLY A 11 13.33 9.81 1.50
N LYS A 12 13.17 11.09 1.85
CA LYS A 12 12.58 11.52 3.13
C LYS A 12 11.07 11.76 2.99
N LEU A 13 10.34 11.36 4.01
CA LEU A 13 8.89 11.55 4.13
C LEU A 13 8.58 12.45 5.33
N ARG A 14 7.59 13.34 5.18
CA ARG A 14 6.98 14.11 6.26
C ARG A 14 5.58 13.57 6.55
N GLY A 15 5.40 13.01 7.74
CA GLY A 15 4.12 12.61 8.29
C GLY A 15 3.64 13.58 9.36
N ARG A 16 2.57 13.19 10.07
CA ARG A 16 2.01 13.96 11.21
C ARG A 16 1.87 13.09 12.45
N ARG A 17 1.98 13.69 13.62
CA ARG A 17 1.63 13.06 14.88
C ARG A 17 0.26 13.55 15.36
N VAL A 18 -0.65 12.61 15.63
CA VAL A 18 -2.02 12.86 16.07
C VAL A 18 -2.38 11.86 17.17
N ASP A 19 -2.78 12.37 18.33
CA ASP A 19 -3.25 11.56 19.47
C ASP A 19 -2.34 10.36 19.79
N GLY A 20 -1.04 10.61 19.86
CA GLY A 20 -0.03 9.59 20.18
C GLY A 20 0.39 8.67 19.03
N VAL A 21 -0.14 8.86 17.81
CA VAL A 21 0.16 8.04 16.64
C VAL A 21 0.86 8.87 15.56
N ASN A 22 1.95 8.33 15.04
CA ASN A 22 2.65 8.82 13.85
C ASN A 22 1.95 8.27 12.60
N ILE A 23 1.53 9.16 11.71
CA ILE A 23 0.68 8.84 10.55
C ILE A 23 1.36 9.35 9.28
N PHE A 24 1.49 8.46 8.30
CA PHE A 24 1.97 8.75 6.95
C PHE A 24 0.93 8.25 5.95
N LYS A 25 0.40 9.14 5.12
CA LYS A 25 -0.63 8.83 4.11
C LYS A 25 -0.10 9.10 2.70
N GLY A 26 -0.53 8.31 1.72
CA GLY A 26 -0.18 8.53 0.31
C GLY A 26 1.30 8.27 -0.01
N VAL A 27 1.93 7.33 0.69
CA VAL A 27 3.32 6.95 0.43
C VAL A 27 3.36 6.07 -0.83
N PRO A 28 4.06 6.46 -1.91
CA PRO A 28 4.17 5.61 -3.09
C PRO A 28 5.06 4.41 -2.78
N TYR A 29 4.62 3.20 -3.17
CA TYR A 29 5.43 1.98 -3.04
C TYR A 29 5.93 1.45 -4.39
N ALA A 30 5.43 2.00 -5.49
CA ALA A 30 5.83 1.67 -6.85
C ALA A 30 5.69 2.91 -7.76
N GLY A 31 6.25 2.83 -8.97
CA GLY A 31 6.09 3.84 -10.01
C GLY A 31 4.73 3.79 -10.70
N GLN A 32 4.62 4.52 -11.81
CA GLN A 32 3.38 4.65 -12.57
C GLN A 32 2.88 3.29 -13.11
N VAL A 33 1.56 3.19 -13.21
CA VAL A 33 0.84 2.06 -13.84
C VAL A 33 -0.15 2.53 -14.91
N SER A 34 -0.19 3.84 -15.18
CA SER A 34 -1.01 4.47 -16.18
C SER A 34 -0.33 4.53 -17.56
N GLY A 35 -1.10 4.94 -18.58
CA GLY A 35 -0.57 5.20 -19.92
C GLY A 35 0.12 4.00 -20.55
N ALA A 36 1.40 4.15 -20.93
CA ALA A 36 2.18 3.07 -21.54
C ALA A 36 2.48 1.89 -20.58
N GLN A 37 2.26 2.06 -19.27
CA GLN A 37 2.43 1.02 -18.26
C GLN A 37 1.12 0.30 -17.92
N ARG A 38 0.00 0.67 -18.56
CA ARG A 38 -1.30 0.05 -18.32
C ARG A 38 -1.25 -1.46 -18.59
N PHE A 39 -1.77 -2.25 -17.65
CA PHE A 39 -1.79 -3.73 -17.64
C PHE A 39 -0.43 -4.43 -17.51
N ARG A 40 0.68 -3.68 -17.39
CA ARG A 40 2.03 -4.22 -17.24
C ARG A 40 2.47 -4.18 -15.78
N CYS A 41 3.59 -4.82 -15.45
CA CYS A 41 4.20 -4.67 -14.12
C CYS A 41 4.44 -3.19 -13.79
N PRO A 42 4.31 -2.73 -12.54
CA PRO A 42 4.56 -1.34 -12.19
C PRO A 42 5.98 -0.89 -12.56
N ALA A 43 6.11 0.37 -12.96
CA ALA A 43 7.44 0.95 -13.14
C ALA A 43 8.20 1.01 -11.79
N PRO A 44 9.55 0.97 -11.78
CA PRO A 44 10.31 1.16 -10.56
C PRO A 44 10.04 2.54 -9.94
N LEU A 45 9.88 2.57 -8.61
CA LEU A 45 9.75 3.83 -7.88
C LEU A 45 11.06 4.61 -8.00
N GLN A 46 10.97 5.85 -8.48
CA GLN A 46 12.14 6.73 -8.59
C GLN A 46 12.40 7.42 -7.25
N PRO A 47 13.67 7.56 -6.82
CA PRO A 47 14.00 8.34 -5.65
C PRO A 47 13.68 9.82 -5.86
N TRP A 48 13.47 10.54 -4.77
CA TRP A 48 13.24 11.99 -4.81
C TRP A 48 14.22 12.75 -3.91
N ALA A 49 14.51 13.99 -4.31
CA ALA A 49 15.25 14.93 -3.48
C ALA A 49 14.33 15.65 -2.48
N GLY A 50 14.89 16.10 -1.37
CA GLY A 50 14.15 16.82 -0.33
C GLY A 50 13.20 15.92 0.47
N VAL A 51 12.14 16.52 1.01
CA VAL A 51 11.16 15.85 1.86
C VAL A 51 9.81 15.83 1.15
N ARG A 52 9.26 14.64 0.93
CA ARG A 52 7.94 14.44 0.33
C ARG A 52 6.87 14.43 1.42
N ASP A 53 5.75 15.10 1.17
CA ASP A 53 4.61 15.05 2.07
C ASP A 53 3.86 13.73 1.96
N ALA A 54 3.63 13.13 3.14
CA ALA A 54 2.80 11.96 3.35
C ALA A 54 1.67 12.33 4.34
N LEU A 55 0.95 13.40 4.02
CA LEU A 55 -0.06 13.99 4.91
C LEU A 55 -1.50 13.66 4.48
N GLU A 56 -1.68 13.40 3.18
CA GLU A 56 -2.96 13.18 2.52
C GLU A 56 -2.99 11.80 1.86
N LEU A 57 -4.19 11.26 1.65
CA LEU A 57 -4.36 10.00 0.95
C LEU A 57 -3.91 10.14 -0.51
N GLY A 58 -3.26 9.09 -1.02
CA GLY A 58 -3.08 8.91 -2.47
C GLY A 58 -4.40 8.53 -3.13
N ALA A 59 -4.50 8.75 -4.45
CA ALA A 59 -5.68 8.39 -5.21
C ALA A 59 -5.98 6.88 -5.08
N PRO A 60 -7.25 6.49 -4.86
CA PRO A 60 -7.65 5.08 -4.95
C PRO A 60 -7.65 4.62 -6.41
N ALA A 61 -7.62 3.30 -6.62
CA ALA A 61 -7.71 2.72 -7.96
C ALA A 61 -9.05 3.09 -8.63
N ILE A 62 -9.06 3.13 -9.97
CA ILE A 62 -10.27 3.39 -10.77
C ILE A 62 -11.46 2.54 -10.30
N GLN A 63 -12.48 3.24 -9.81
CA GLN A 63 -13.73 2.70 -9.28
C GLN A 63 -14.76 3.86 -9.16
N PRO A 64 -16.04 3.62 -8.82
CA PRO A 64 -16.95 4.72 -8.49
C PRO A 64 -16.42 5.56 -7.31
N PRO A 65 -16.46 6.90 -7.37
CA PRO A 65 -15.96 7.76 -6.30
C PRO A 65 -16.58 7.46 -4.93
N ARG A 66 -15.76 7.59 -3.88
CA ARG A 66 -16.18 7.33 -2.50
C ARG A 66 -16.04 8.59 -1.67
N ARG A 67 -16.91 8.73 -0.67
CA ARG A 67 -16.89 9.88 0.23
C ARG A 67 -15.60 9.91 1.05
N ASN A 68 -15.00 11.09 1.21
CA ASN A 68 -13.78 11.33 1.98
C ASN A 68 -12.52 10.64 1.42
N GLU A 69 -12.50 10.32 0.13
CA GLU A 69 -11.33 9.83 -0.59
C GLU A 69 -11.05 10.78 -1.78
N PRO A 70 -9.80 10.87 -2.27
CA PRO A 70 -9.50 11.58 -3.51
C PRO A 70 -10.22 10.97 -4.71
N GLU A 71 -10.28 11.71 -5.82
CA GLU A 71 -10.79 11.16 -7.08
C GLU A 71 -9.98 9.93 -7.52
N PRO A 72 -10.65 8.84 -7.95
CA PRO A 72 -9.97 7.65 -8.44
C PRO A 72 -9.07 7.92 -9.64
N ALA A 73 -7.90 7.29 -9.66
CA ALA A 73 -6.92 7.40 -10.74
C ALA A 73 -6.31 6.05 -11.09
N GLU A 74 -5.67 5.95 -12.26
CA GLU A 74 -4.89 4.77 -12.63
C GLU A 74 -3.62 4.65 -11.77
N ASP A 75 -2.90 5.76 -11.59
CA ASP A 75 -1.71 5.82 -10.73
C ASP A 75 -2.17 5.84 -9.26
N CYS A 76 -2.39 4.63 -8.72
CA CYS A 76 -3.02 4.43 -7.41
C CYS A 76 -2.14 3.65 -6.42
N LEU A 77 -0.88 3.36 -6.74
CA LEU A 77 0.00 2.49 -5.95
C LEU A 77 0.59 3.21 -4.73
N PHE A 78 -0.29 3.48 -3.76
CA PHE A 78 0.04 4.14 -2.51
C PHE A 78 -0.30 3.26 -1.31
N LEU A 79 0.46 3.43 -0.23
CA LEU A 79 0.16 2.87 1.07
C LEU A 79 0.11 3.95 2.15
N ASN A 80 -0.51 3.60 3.27
CA ASN A 80 -0.66 4.43 4.45
C ASN A 80 -0.13 3.66 5.68
N ILE A 81 0.51 4.37 6.60
CA ILE A 81 1.19 3.80 7.77
C ILE A 81 0.74 4.55 9.04
N TRP A 82 0.40 3.77 10.06
CA TRP A 82 0.15 4.24 11.42
C TRP A 82 1.10 3.50 12.36
N THR A 83 1.85 4.24 13.17
CA THR A 83 2.82 3.67 14.13
C THR A 83 2.83 4.47 15.43
N PRO A 84 3.06 3.84 16.61
CA PRO A 84 3.23 4.57 17.86
C PRO A 84 4.41 5.56 17.82
N ALA A 85 5.51 5.18 17.18
CA ALA A 85 6.74 5.97 17.08
C ALA A 85 7.65 5.50 15.93
N ASN A 86 8.43 6.42 15.36
CA ASN A 86 9.51 6.11 14.42
C ASN A 86 10.81 5.87 15.23
N ASP A 87 10.92 4.70 15.85
CA ASP A 87 12.06 4.29 16.68
C ASP A 87 12.56 2.89 16.26
N ASN A 88 13.39 2.23 17.07
CA ASN A 88 13.84 0.84 16.82
C ASN A 88 13.03 -0.18 17.64
N GLY A 89 11.73 0.06 17.84
CA GLY A 89 10.87 -0.75 18.70
C GLY A 89 10.57 -2.16 18.20
N LYS A 90 10.87 -2.47 16.92
CA LYS A 90 10.61 -3.78 16.28
C LYS A 90 9.20 -4.31 16.56
N ARG A 91 8.20 -3.45 16.35
CA ARG A 91 6.79 -3.79 16.60
C ARG A 91 6.27 -4.76 15.54
N PRO A 92 5.35 -5.67 15.87
CA PRO A 92 4.63 -6.45 14.87
C PRO A 92 3.97 -5.53 13.84
N VAL A 93 4.01 -5.94 12.57
CA VAL A 93 3.43 -5.19 11.45
C VAL A 93 2.14 -5.86 11.00
N MET A 94 1.02 -5.14 11.08
CA MET A 94 -0.27 -5.55 10.56
C MET A 94 -0.49 -4.96 9.18
N PHE A 95 -0.36 -5.78 8.13
CA PHE A 95 -0.56 -5.40 6.74
C PHE A 95 -2.00 -5.73 6.30
N TYR A 96 -2.82 -4.70 6.09
CA TYR A 96 -4.22 -4.84 5.73
C TYR A 96 -4.44 -4.76 4.21
N SER A 97 -5.11 -5.77 3.66
CA SER A 97 -5.65 -5.77 2.30
C SER A 97 -7.16 -5.58 2.34
N HIS A 98 -7.64 -4.48 1.75
CA HIS A 98 -9.06 -4.12 1.80
C HIS A 98 -9.97 -5.09 1.01
N GLY A 99 -11.23 -5.17 1.43
CA GLY A 99 -12.30 -5.92 0.77
C GLY A 99 -12.77 -5.32 -0.56
N GLY A 100 -14.04 -5.56 -0.91
CA GLY A 100 -14.66 -4.95 -2.10
C GLY A 100 -14.59 -5.78 -3.39
N GLY A 101 -14.52 -7.11 -3.26
CA GLY A 101 -14.73 -8.03 -4.39
C GLY A 101 -13.80 -7.81 -5.59
N PHE A 102 -12.57 -7.33 -5.36
CA PHE A 102 -11.57 -6.99 -6.39
C PHE A 102 -11.90 -5.78 -7.28
N VAL A 103 -13.02 -5.09 -7.04
CA VAL A 103 -13.51 -4.01 -7.92
C VAL A 103 -13.64 -2.66 -7.23
N VAL A 104 -13.74 -2.63 -5.89
CA VAL A 104 -13.86 -1.41 -5.10
C VAL A 104 -13.04 -1.49 -3.80
N GLY A 105 -12.89 -0.35 -3.13
CA GLY A 105 -12.18 -0.19 -1.86
C GLY A 105 -10.84 0.52 -2.03
N SER A 106 -10.24 0.88 -0.90
CA SER A 106 -8.92 1.51 -0.82
C SER A 106 -8.34 1.30 0.57
N GLY A 107 -7.02 1.39 0.69
CA GLY A 107 -6.31 1.46 1.98
C GLY A 107 -6.48 2.80 2.71
N GLY A 108 -7.34 3.69 2.20
CA GLY A 108 -7.63 5.00 2.80
C GLY A 108 -9.03 5.12 3.40
N ALA A 109 -9.83 4.04 3.39
CA ALA A 109 -11.22 4.08 3.83
C ALA A 109 -11.32 4.43 5.33
N ALA A 110 -12.10 5.46 5.67
CA ALA A 110 -12.20 5.97 7.05
C ALA A 110 -12.65 4.91 8.08
N ILE A 111 -13.48 3.94 7.66
CA ILE A 111 -13.95 2.84 8.51
C ILE A 111 -12.84 1.85 8.90
N GLN A 112 -11.68 1.94 8.26
CA GLN A 112 -10.54 1.04 8.43
C GLN A 112 -9.31 1.77 9.01
N ASP A 113 -9.43 3.02 9.48
CA ASP A 113 -8.27 3.80 9.96
C ASP A 113 -7.45 3.05 11.04
N GLY A 114 -6.14 2.95 10.80
CA GLY A 114 -5.23 2.16 11.62
C GLY A 114 -4.86 2.77 12.98
N ALA A 115 -5.26 4.01 13.28
CA ALA A 115 -4.78 4.72 14.46
C ALA A 115 -5.13 4.04 15.78
N ASN A 116 -6.33 3.47 15.90
CA ASN A 116 -6.74 2.80 17.15
C ASN A 116 -5.97 1.51 17.38
N LEU A 117 -5.66 0.76 16.32
CA LEU A 117 -4.84 -0.44 16.43
C LEU A 117 -3.41 -0.08 16.88
N ALA A 118 -2.79 0.88 16.20
CA ALA A 118 -1.45 1.34 16.55
C ALA A 118 -1.39 1.86 18.00
N ARG A 119 -2.32 2.73 18.40
CA ARG A 119 -2.34 3.35 19.74
C ARG A 119 -2.54 2.34 20.86
N ASN A 120 -3.44 1.38 20.68
CA ASN A 120 -3.90 0.53 21.79
C ASN A 120 -3.11 -0.78 21.91
N PHE A 121 -2.43 -1.22 20.87
CA PHE A 121 -1.80 -2.55 20.82
C PHE A 121 -0.31 -2.54 20.48
N ASP A 122 0.30 -1.36 20.37
CA ASP A 122 1.74 -1.20 20.09
C ASP A 122 2.19 -1.92 18.81
N VAL A 123 1.43 -1.75 17.74
CA VAL A 123 1.67 -2.34 16.41
C VAL A 123 1.86 -1.28 15.34
N VAL A 124 2.58 -1.61 14.27
CA VAL A 124 2.57 -0.80 13.03
C VAL A 124 1.45 -1.32 12.14
N VAL A 125 0.59 -0.43 11.65
CA VAL A 125 -0.47 -0.78 10.70
C VAL A 125 -0.13 -0.20 9.34
N VAL A 126 -0.15 -1.06 8.31
CA VAL A 126 0.04 -0.67 6.91
C VAL A 126 -1.23 -1.01 6.13
N GLN A 127 -1.71 -0.09 5.32
CA GLN A 127 -2.84 -0.30 4.43
C GLN A 127 -2.48 0.12 3.02
N THR A 128 -2.83 -0.69 2.02
CA THR A 128 -2.41 -0.47 0.63
C THR A 128 -3.60 -0.24 -0.30
N ASN A 129 -3.40 0.61 -1.30
CA ASN A 129 -4.16 0.62 -2.55
C ASN A 129 -3.45 -0.29 -3.56
N HIS A 130 -4.19 -0.96 -4.44
CA HIS A 130 -3.67 -1.79 -5.53
C HIS A 130 -4.65 -1.72 -6.71
N ARG A 131 -4.23 -2.10 -7.93
CA ARG A 131 -5.13 -2.06 -9.09
C ARG A 131 -6.35 -2.96 -8.89
N LEU A 132 -7.51 -2.46 -9.32
CA LEU A 132 -8.82 -3.11 -9.19
C LEU A 132 -9.48 -3.31 -10.56
N GLY A 133 -10.53 -4.13 -10.59
CA GLY A 133 -11.38 -4.35 -11.74
C GLY A 133 -10.58 -4.70 -12.99
N LEU A 134 -10.95 -4.08 -14.12
CA LEU A 134 -10.29 -4.31 -15.41
C LEU A 134 -8.78 -4.06 -15.34
N LEU A 135 -8.33 -3.00 -14.65
CA LEU A 135 -6.92 -2.63 -14.61
C LEU A 135 -6.06 -3.57 -13.77
N GLY A 136 -6.67 -4.27 -12.80
CA GLY A 136 -5.97 -5.20 -11.92
C GLY A 136 -6.02 -6.66 -12.37
N PHE A 137 -7.02 -7.05 -13.17
CA PHE A 137 -7.37 -8.45 -13.37
C PHE A 137 -7.77 -8.82 -14.81
N LEU A 138 -7.42 -7.98 -15.80
CA LEU A 138 -7.61 -8.32 -17.21
C LEU A 138 -6.48 -9.25 -17.68
N TYR A 139 -6.83 -10.49 -18.02
CA TYR A 139 -5.87 -11.45 -18.56
C TYR A 139 -5.50 -11.12 -20.01
N LEU A 140 -4.24 -10.74 -20.24
CA LEU A 140 -3.65 -10.42 -21.54
C LEU A 140 -2.38 -11.22 -21.84
N ASP A 141 -1.94 -12.06 -20.90
CA ASP A 141 -0.63 -12.74 -20.91
C ASP A 141 -0.34 -13.45 -22.24
N GLU A 142 -1.29 -14.29 -22.69
CA GLU A 142 -1.18 -15.05 -23.95
C GLU A 142 -1.69 -14.28 -25.18
N VAL A 143 -2.29 -13.09 -25.00
CA VAL A 143 -3.04 -12.39 -26.04
C VAL A 143 -2.30 -11.17 -26.57
N ALA A 144 -1.56 -10.47 -25.72
CA ALA A 144 -1.00 -9.15 -26.03
C ALA A 144 0.53 -9.10 -26.06
N GLY A 145 1.21 -10.22 -25.79
CA GLY A 145 2.67 -10.33 -25.83
C GLY A 145 3.35 -10.38 -24.46
N PRO A 146 4.67 -10.68 -24.43
CA PRO A 146 5.41 -10.97 -23.21
C PRO A 146 5.49 -9.80 -22.22
N GLU A 147 5.28 -8.56 -22.67
CA GLU A 147 5.25 -7.39 -21.77
C GLU A 147 3.99 -7.34 -20.89
N TYR A 148 2.97 -8.15 -21.18
CA TYR A 148 1.74 -8.27 -20.41
C TYR A 148 1.73 -9.51 -19.50
N THR A 149 2.88 -10.13 -19.28
CA THR A 149 2.95 -11.27 -18.37
C THR A 149 2.53 -10.92 -16.95
N GLY A 150 1.67 -11.77 -16.39
CA GLY A 150 1.02 -11.53 -15.09
C GLY A 150 -0.16 -10.54 -15.12
N SER A 151 -0.57 -10.04 -16.30
CA SER A 151 -1.67 -9.06 -16.47
C SER A 151 -2.99 -9.44 -15.77
N GLY A 152 -3.33 -10.73 -15.74
CA GLY A 152 -4.52 -11.23 -15.05
C GLY A 152 -4.48 -11.16 -13.52
N ASN A 153 -3.32 -10.87 -12.94
CA ASN A 153 -3.09 -10.84 -11.49
C ASN A 153 -2.37 -9.57 -11.02
N GLN A 154 -2.40 -8.48 -11.80
CA GLN A 154 -1.70 -7.23 -11.48
C GLN A 154 -2.09 -6.70 -10.10
N GLY A 155 -3.36 -6.76 -9.72
CA GLY A 155 -3.79 -6.32 -8.39
C GLY A 155 -3.20 -7.15 -7.24
N ILE A 156 -2.86 -8.43 -7.47
CA ILE A 156 -2.14 -9.24 -6.46
C ILE A 156 -0.64 -8.92 -6.46
N LEU A 157 -0.05 -8.78 -7.65
CA LEU A 157 1.36 -8.42 -7.81
C LEU A 157 1.68 -7.04 -7.21
N ASP A 158 0.75 -6.09 -7.31
CA ASP A 158 0.83 -4.79 -6.65
C ASP A 158 0.93 -4.94 -5.12
N ILE A 159 0.16 -5.85 -4.53
CA ILE A 159 0.22 -6.10 -3.09
C ILE A 159 1.53 -6.78 -2.71
N ALA A 160 2.02 -7.73 -3.51
CA ALA A 160 3.34 -8.34 -3.30
C ALA A 160 4.46 -7.28 -3.35
N LEU A 161 4.38 -6.30 -4.27
CA LEU A 161 5.32 -5.18 -4.31
C LEU A 161 5.20 -4.27 -3.08
N ALA A 162 3.99 -4.02 -2.59
CA ALA A 162 3.80 -3.27 -1.34
C ALA A 162 4.40 -4.02 -0.14
N LEU A 163 4.29 -5.36 -0.08
CA LEU A 163 4.94 -6.18 0.96
C LEU A 163 6.48 -6.12 0.86
N ALA A 164 7.03 -6.21 -0.34
CA ALA A 164 8.46 -6.03 -0.56
C ALA A 164 8.94 -4.63 -0.13
N TRP A 165 8.15 -3.59 -0.40
CA TRP A 165 8.42 -2.24 0.10
C TRP A 165 8.39 -2.19 1.63
N VAL A 166 7.42 -2.85 2.27
CA VAL A 166 7.31 -2.92 3.74
C VAL A 166 8.55 -3.59 4.32
N HIS A 167 8.95 -4.75 3.80
CA HIS A 167 10.15 -5.46 4.25
C HIS A 167 11.41 -4.57 4.17
N GLN A 168 11.53 -3.75 3.12
CA GLN A 168 12.69 -2.86 2.95
C GLN A 168 12.67 -1.62 3.84
N ASN A 169 11.50 -1.12 4.25
CA ASN A 169 11.37 0.23 4.79
C ASN A 169 10.71 0.31 6.17
N ILE A 170 9.99 -0.71 6.63
CA ILE A 170 9.13 -0.60 7.82
C ILE A 170 9.91 -0.40 9.12
N ALA A 171 11.19 -0.80 9.15
CA ALA A 171 12.10 -0.51 10.26
C ALA A 171 12.22 1.01 10.54
N ALA A 172 12.15 1.86 9.51
CA ALA A 172 12.16 3.33 9.66
C ALA A 172 10.88 3.88 10.31
N PHE A 173 9.86 3.04 10.48
CA PHE A 173 8.60 3.33 11.15
C PHE A 173 8.45 2.57 12.47
N GLY A 174 9.52 1.94 12.97
CA GLY A 174 9.53 1.17 14.21
C GLY A 174 8.87 -0.21 14.12
N GLY A 175 8.60 -0.70 12.91
CA GLY A 175 8.10 -2.05 12.66
C GLY A 175 9.22 -3.07 12.47
N ASP A 176 8.93 -4.32 12.75
CA ASP A 176 9.81 -5.46 12.49
C ASP A 176 9.52 -6.06 11.11
N PRO A 177 10.43 -5.96 10.12
CA PRO A 177 10.23 -6.53 8.79
C PRO A 177 10.11 -8.06 8.80
N ASP A 178 10.60 -8.72 9.85
CA ASP A 178 10.56 -10.18 10.00
C ASP A 178 9.29 -10.67 10.73
N ASN A 179 8.39 -9.76 11.13
CA ASN A 179 7.17 -10.07 11.88
C ASN A 179 5.94 -9.35 11.28
N VAL A 180 5.58 -9.76 10.08
CA VAL A 180 4.47 -9.18 9.30
C VAL A 180 3.28 -10.13 9.24
N MET A 181 2.13 -9.69 9.73
CA MET A 181 0.84 -10.37 9.58
C MET A 181 0.02 -9.73 8.45
N ILE A 182 -0.32 -10.52 7.43
CA ILE A 182 -1.23 -10.10 6.36
C ILE A 182 -2.66 -10.49 6.73
N PHE A 183 -3.59 -9.53 6.66
CA PHE A 183 -5.00 -9.76 6.96
C PHE A 183 -5.93 -8.95 6.05
N GLY A 184 -7.17 -9.41 5.89
CA GLY A 184 -8.14 -8.78 5.00
C GLY A 184 -9.54 -9.35 5.16
N GLU A 185 -10.55 -8.59 4.73
CA GLU A 185 -11.97 -8.96 4.81
C GLU A 185 -12.53 -9.21 3.40
N SER A 186 -13.43 -10.20 3.23
CA SER A 186 -14.06 -10.52 1.94
C SER A 186 -13.04 -10.68 0.81
N GLY A 187 -13.11 -9.87 -0.26
CA GLY A 187 -12.12 -9.86 -1.34
C GLY A 187 -10.69 -9.56 -0.86
N GLY A 188 -10.51 -8.92 0.29
CA GLY A 188 -9.21 -8.76 0.96
C GLY A 188 -8.70 -10.09 1.51
N GLY A 189 -9.56 -10.87 2.15
CA GLY A 189 -9.24 -12.23 2.61
C GLY A 189 -8.90 -13.16 1.45
N ALA A 190 -9.65 -13.09 0.34
CA ALA A 190 -9.33 -13.83 -0.87
C ALA A 190 -7.94 -13.45 -1.44
N LYS A 191 -7.61 -12.16 -1.50
CA LYS A 191 -6.27 -11.68 -1.90
C LYS A 191 -5.18 -12.17 -0.95
N THR A 192 -5.42 -12.18 0.37
CA THR A 192 -4.50 -12.76 1.35
C THR A 192 -4.24 -14.26 1.09
N SER A 193 -5.28 -15.03 0.76
CA SER A 193 -5.12 -16.43 0.38
C SER A 193 -4.30 -16.62 -0.90
N CYS A 194 -4.47 -15.74 -1.89
CA CYS A 194 -3.63 -15.75 -3.09
C CYS A 194 -2.15 -15.51 -2.74
N LEU A 195 -1.86 -14.47 -1.94
CA LEU A 195 -0.50 -14.12 -1.53
C LEU A 195 0.19 -15.26 -0.78
N TYR A 196 -0.52 -15.95 0.11
CA TYR A 196 0.01 -17.10 0.84
C TYR A 196 0.53 -18.23 -0.10
N ALA A 197 -0.07 -18.36 -1.29
CA ALA A 197 0.32 -19.37 -2.28
C ALA A 197 1.33 -18.88 -3.32
N MET A 198 1.74 -17.61 -3.28
CA MET A 198 2.62 -17.00 -4.29
C MET A 198 4.09 -17.04 -3.86
N PRO A 199 4.99 -17.64 -4.67
CA PRO A 199 6.44 -17.55 -4.42
C PRO A 199 6.96 -16.11 -4.39
N ALA A 200 6.32 -15.20 -5.12
CA ALA A 200 6.68 -13.78 -5.16
C ALA A 200 6.35 -13.01 -3.87
N ALA A 201 5.61 -13.61 -2.94
CA ALA A 201 5.23 -13.00 -1.66
C ALA A 201 5.91 -13.69 -0.46
N ALA A 202 6.77 -14.67 -0.70
CA ALA A 202 7.53 -15.41 0.31
C ALA A 202 8.81 -14.66 0.75
#